data_AF-A0A7S2MEN1-F1
#
_entry.id   AF-A0A7S2MEN1-F1
#
_cell.length_a   1.000
_cell.length_b   1.000
_cell.length_c   1.000
_cell.angle_alpha   90.00
_cell.angle_beta   90.00
_cell.angle_gamma   90.00
#
_symmetry.space_group_name_H-M   'P 1'
#
loop_
_entity.id
_entity.type
_entity.pdbx_description
1 polymer ?
#
loop_
_entity_poly.entity_id
_entity_poly.type
_entity_poly.pdbx_seq_one_letter_code
_entity_poly.pdbx_strand_id
1 'polypeptide(L)'
;RAEDGAHAGEASSGAASTQVAEGAAPVAAVGTNEGAGDGEVVCAVCLISTDLTLMPCCGKETSTTRFCLRCIELICHHGGGVGKCPKCRKPVVVENGAVVVNTRLSRCRMCRQMRTITG
;
A
#
# COMPACT_ATOMS: atom_id res chain seq x y z
N ARG A 1 -33.73 -41.72 29.52
CA ARG A 1 -33.83 -41.23 30.91
C ARG A 1 -32.91 -40.02 31.00
N ALA A 2 -33.37 -38.84 30.60
CA ALA A 2 -34.30 -37.95 31.32
C ALA A 2 -33.44 -36.75 31.76
N GLU A 3 -33.69 -35.47 31.52
CA GLU A 3 -34.80 -34.65 31.03
C GLU A 3 -34.18 -33.26 30.67
N ASP A 4 -34.87 -32.48 29.84
CA ASP A 4 -35.15 -31.02 29.94
C ASP A 4 -34.05 -30.02 30.41
N GLY A 5 -33.82 -28.85 29.81
CA GLY A 5 -34.65 -27.98 28.98
C GLY A 5 -34.27 -26.52 29.30
N ALA A 6 -34.34 -25.60 28.33
CA ALA A 6 -34.69 -24.19 28.54
C ALA A 6 -34.63 -23.41 27.21
N HIS A 7 -35.81 -22.96 26.80
CA HIS A 7 -36.10 -22.06 25.70
C HIS A 7 -35.91 -20.59 26.08
N ALA A 8 -35.75 -19.79 25.01
CA ALA A 8 -36.28 -18.43 24.80
C ALA A 8 -35.54 -17.21 25.41
N GLY A 9 -35.28 -16.26 24.52
CA GLY A 9 -34.81 -14.91 24.78
C GLY A 9 -34.76 -14.14 23.46
N GLU A 10 -35.92 -13.71 22.97
CA GLU A 10 -36.13 -12.94 21.74
C GLU A 10 -35.73 -11.46 21.88
N ALA A 11 -35.63 -10.83 20.70
CA ALA A 11 -35.82 -9.42 20.39
C ALA A 11 -34.76 -8.41 20.85
N SER A 12 -34.14 -7.72 19.89
CA SER A 12 -34.70 -6.43 19.46
C SER A 12 -33.92 -5.79 18.33
N SER A 13 -34.73 -5.23 17.43
CA SER A 13 -34.40 -4.45 16.25
C SER A 13 -33.63 -3.16 16.58
N GLY A 14 -32.71 -2.79 15.70
CA GLY A 14 -32.01 -1.50 15.72
C GLY A 14 -31.55 -1.11 14.33
N ALA A 15 -32.50 -0.84 13.43
CA ALA A 15 -32.23 -0.07 12.22
C ALA A 15 -32.08 1.40 12.60
N ALA A 16 -30.91 1.98 12.35
CA ALA A 16 -30.74 3.43 12.27
C ALA A 16 -29.72 3.72 11.16
N SER A 17 -30.26 4.03 9.99
CA SER A 17 -29.55 4.73 8.93
C SER A 17 -29.16 6.12 9.41
N THR A 18 -27.89 6.48 9.26
CA THR A 18 -27.49 7.90 9.16
C THR A 18 -26.47 8.05 8.04
N GLN A 19 -26.66 9.14 7.34
CA GLN A 19 -26.17 9.48 6.01
C GLN A 19 -24.78 10.10 6.02
N VAL A 20 -24.20 10.04 4.82
CA VAL A 20 -23.12 10.83 4.20
C VAL A 20 -22.66 12.12 4.89
N ALA A 21 -21.33 12.31 4.91
CA ALA A 21 -20.72 13.61 4.67
C ALA A 21 -19.44 13.40 3.85
N GLU A 22 -19.55 13.69 2.56
CA GLU A 22 -18.44 13.94 1.65
C GLU A 22 -17.59 15.10 2.17
N GLY A 23 -16.37 14.80 2.59
CA GLY A 23 -15.32 15.79 2.81
C GLY A 23 -14.32 15.73 1.68
N ALA A 24 -14.67 16.31 0.53
CA ALA A 24 -13.72 16.54 -0.55
C ALA A 24 -12.64 17.50 -0.06
N ALA A 25 -11.43 16.97 0.10
CA ALA A 25 -10.24 17.77 0.39
C ALA A 25 -10.03 18.81 -0.73
N PRO A 26 -9.55 20.03 -0.41
CA PRO A 26 -9.22 21.01 -1.42
C PRO A 26 -8.13 20.44 -2.34
N VAL A 27 -8.46 20.36 -3.63
CA VAL A 27 -7.53 20.04 -4.70
C VAL A 27 -6.33 20.99 -4.62
N ALA A 28 -5.17 20.41 -4.38
CA ALA A 28 -3.91 21.15 -4.34
C ALA A 28 -3.73 21.90 -5.66
N ALA A 29 -3.38 23.18 -5.54
CA ALA A 29 -3.10 24.07 -6.64
C ALA A 29 -2.12 23.42 -7.62
N VAL A 30 -2.51 23.40 -8.90
CA VAL A 30 -1.65 23.04 -10.01
C VAL A 30 -0.55 24.10 -10.09
N GLY A 31 0.64 23.74 -9.59
CA GLY A 31 1.85 24.53 -9.79
C GLY A 31 2.39 24.21 -11.18
N THR A 32 1.95 24.95 -12.20
CA THR A 32 2.63 24.96 -13.50
C THR A 32 3.92 25.75 -13.34
N ASN A 33 5.01 25.03 -13.05
CA ASN A 33 6.36 25.58 -13.18
C ASN A 33 6.85 25.31 -14.61
N GLU A 34 6.61 26.28 -15.50
CA GLU A 34 7.30 26.39 -16.77
C GLU A 34 8.70 26.94 -16.50
N GLY A 35 9.72 26.08 -16.66
CA GLY A 35 11.09 26.45 -16.33
C GLY A 35 12.12 25.47 -16.87
N ALA A 36 12.52 25.70 -18.13
CA ALA A 36 13.88 25.56 -18.64
C ALA A 36 14.60 24.19 -18.49
N GLY A 37 14.38 23.33 -19.48
CA GLY A 37 15.38 22.40 -20.01
C GLY A 37 15.76 21.23 -19.11
N ASP A 38 14.83 20.33 -18.81
CA ASP A 38 15.08 19.23 -17.89
C ASP A 38 14.46 17.93 -18.41
N GLY A 39 15.25 16.87 -18.49
CA GLY A 39 14.80 15.55 -18.96
C GLY A 39 13.66 15.06 -18.08
N GLU A 40 12.47 14.90 -18.67
CA GLU A 40 11.27 14.48 -17.97
C GLU A 40 11.54 13.19 -17.19
N VAL A 41 11.45 13.25 -15.86
CA VAL A 41 11.67 12.09 -15.01
C VAL A 41 10.48 11.16 -15.18
N VAL A 42 10.74 9.97 -15.75
CA VAL A 42 9.75 8.91 -15.93
C VAL A 42 10.00 7.73 -14.99
N CYS A 43 9.00 6.88 -14.85
CA CYS A 43 9.08 5.67 -14.03
C CYS A 43 10.18 4.75 -14.57
N ALA A 44 11.15 4.38 -13.74
CA ALA A 44 12.26 3.54 -14.14
C ALA A 44 11.89 2.06 -14.42
N VAL A 45 10.61 1.69 -14.26
CA VAL A 45 10.10 0.34 -14.58
C VAL A 45 9.34 0.33 -15.91
N CYS A 46 8.33 1.19 -16.07
CA CYS A 46 7.53 1.21 -17.30
C CYS A 46 8.03 2.21 -18.35
N LEU A 47 8.87 3.18 -17.97
CA LEU A 47 9.39 4.25 -18.83
C LEU A 47 8.31 5.12 -19.50
N ILE A 48 7.10 5.12 -18.94
CA ILE A 48 5.93 5.82 -19.50
C ILE A 48 5.36 6.84 -18.52
N SER A 49 5.15 6.42 -17.26
CA SER A 49 4.44 7.25 -16.27
C SER A 49 5.32 8.35 -15.71
N THR A 50 4.74 9.55 -15.59
CA THR A 50 5.32 10.74 -14.94
C THR A 50 4.71 10.99 -13.55
N ASP A 51 3.60 10.32 -13.23
CA ASP A 51 3.10 10.20 -11.86
C ASP A 51 3.99 9.23 -11.08
N LEU A 52 4.76 9.78 -10.14
CA LEU A 52 5.91 9.13 -9.51
C LEU A 52 5.86 9.27 -8.00
N THR A 53 6.10 8.16 -7.32
CA THR A 53 6.26 8.13 -5.86
C THR A 53 7.72 7.97 -5.46
N LEU A 54 8.07 8.57 -4.33
CA LEU A 54 9.33 8.29 -3.65
C LEU A 54 9.22 6.99 -2.86
N MET A 55 10.26 6.17 -2.93
CA MET A 55 10.30 4.93 -2.16
C MET A 55 10.67 5.23 -0.69
N PRO A 56 9.91 4.75 0.30
CA PRO A 56 10.17 5.02 1.72
C PRO A 56 11.48 4.38 2.23
N CYS A 57 12.04 3.41 1.52
CA CYS A 57 13.20 2.64 1.93
C CYS A 57 14.56 3.25 1.55
N CYS A 58 14.60 3.99 0.43
CA CYS A 58 15.83 4.49 -0.18
C CYS A 58 15.61 5.67 -1.14
N GLY A 59 14.36 6.10 -1.32
CA GLY A 59 14.01 7.28 -2.10
C GLY A 59 14.43 8.51 -1.31
N LYS A 60 15.24 9.34 -1.92
CA LYS A 60 15.56 10.70 -1.47
C LYS A 60 14.92 11.65 -2.48
N GLU A 61 14.60 12.87 -2.10
CA GLU A 61 14.06 13.88 -3.01
C GLU A 61 14.98 14.10 -4.21
N THR A 62 16.30 14.07 -3.97
CA THR A 62 17.36 14.17 -4.98
C THR A 62 17.58 12.90 -5.80
N SER A 63 16.80 11.84 -5.61
CA SER A 63 16.93 10.60 -6.38
C SER A 63 16.43 10.79 -7.80
N THR A 64 17.31 10.56 -8.77
CA THR A 64 16.98 10.53 -10.20
C THR A 64 16.16 9.30 -10.59
N THR A 65 16.22 8.23 -9.80
CA THR A 65 15.38 7.04 -10.00
C THR A 65 14.08 7.17 -9.21
N ARG A 66 12.94 7.09 -9.92
CA ARG A 66 11.59 7.10 -9.34
C ARG A 66 10.70 6.04 -10.01
N PHE A 67 9.57 5.74 -9.38
CA PHE A 67 8.65 4.68 -9.82
C PHE A 67 7.21 5.16 -9.71
N CYS A 68 6.35 4.78 -10.65
CA CYS A 68 4.92 5.01 -10.49
C CYS A 68 4.32 3.99 -9.53
N LEU A 69 3.24 4.38 -8.85
CA LEU A 69 2.55 3.53 -7.88
C LEU A 69 2.11 2.20 -8.53
N ARG A 70 1.58 2.27 -9.75
CA ARG A 70 1.09 1.09 -10.48
C ARG A 70 2.16 0.01 -10.66
N CYS A 71 3.38 0.39 -11.05
CA CYS A 71 4.46 -0.59 -11.18
C CYS A 71 4.81 -1.26 -9.84
N ILE A 72 4.79 -0.49 -8.75
CA ILE A 72 5.04 -1.05 -7.41
C ILE A 72 3.90 -1.98 -6.98
N GLU A 73 2.64 -1.64 -7.26
CA GLU A 73 1.49 -2.52 -7.04
C GLU A 73 1.65 -3.87 -7.75
N LEU A 74 2.01 -3.86 -9.05
CA LEU A 74 2.24 -5.09 -9.81
C LEU A 74 3.38 -5.92 -9.20
N ILE A 75 4.47 -5.28 -8.76
CA ILE A 75 5.58 -5.97 -8.10
C ILE A 75 5.12 -6.62 -6.79
N CYS A 76 4.32 -5.91 -5.99
CA CYS A 76 3.75 -6.45 -4.76
C CYS A 76 2.76 -7.59 -5.05
N HIS A 77 1.93 -7.45 -6.08
CA HIS A 77 0.97 -8.46 -6.50
C HIS A 77 1.67 -9.77 -6.89
N HIS A 78 2.71 -9.71 -7.72
CA HIS A 78 3.50 -10.89 -8.09
C HIS A 78 4.27 -11.52 -6.92
N GLY A 79 4.53 -10.74 -5.85
CA GLY A 79 5.15 -11.22 -4.61
C GLY A 79 4.14 -11.62 -3.52
N GLY A 80 2.93 -12.05 -3.89
CA GLY A 80 1.92 -12.50 -2.93
C GLY A 80 1.46 -11.40 -1.97
N GLY A 81 1.48 -10.15 -2.41
CA GLY A 81 1.16 -8.96 -1.61
C GLY A 81 2.38 -8.22 -1.07
N VAL A 82 3.58 -8.83 -1.05
CA VAL A 82 4.82 -8.18 -0.59
C VAL A 82 5.85 -8.13 -1.73
N GLY A 83 6.13 -6.92 -2.20
CA GLY A 83 7.11 -6.66 -3.24
C GLY A 83 8.51 -6.44 -2.70
N LYS A 84 9.47 -6.37 -3.63
CA LYS A 84 10.84 -5.90 -3.36
C LYS A 84 11.02 -4.55 -4.06
N CYS A 85 11.54 -3.55 -3.34
CA CYS A 85 11.92 -2.29 -3.96
C CYS A 85 12.85 -2.55 -5.16
N PRO A 86 12.56 -2.03 -6.37
CA PRO A 86 13.40 -2.24 -7.54
C PRO A 86 14.83 -1.74 -7.37
N LYS A 87 15.04 -0.71 -6.52
CA LYS A 87 16.33 -0.08 -6.29
C LYS A 87 17.15 -0.76 -5.20
N CYS A 88 16.61 -0.92 -3.99
CA CYS A 88 17.37 -1.40 -2.82
C CYS A 88 16.94 -2.76 -2.30
N ARG A 89 15.96 -3.41 -2.94
CA ARG A 89 15.45 -4.76 -2.61
C ARG A 89 14.87 -4.88 -1.18
N LYS A 90 14.68 -3.78 -0.44
CA LYS A 90 13.92 -3.84 0.82
C LYS A 90 12.48 -4.29 0.53
N PRO A 91 11.90 -5.12 1.41
CA PRO A 91 10.51 -5.55 1.28
C PRO A 91 9.56 -4.38 1.48
N VAL A 92 8.60 -4.25 0.58
CA VAL A 92 7.62 -3.15 0.55
C VAL A 92 6.22 -3.71 0.31
N VAL A 93 5.21 -2.98 0.77
CA VAL A 93 3.80 -3.25 0.48
C VAL A 93 3.14 -1.95 0.05
N VAL A 94 2.01 -2.05 -0.66
CA VAL A 94 1.16 -0.89 -0.98
C VAL A 94 -0.05 -0.95 -0.06
N GLU A 95 -0.21 0.07 0.79
CA GLU A 95 -1.32 0.21 1.73
C GLU A 95 -1.96 1.59 1.53
N ASN A 96 -3.28 1.65 1.36
CA ASN A 96 -4.03 2.91 1.16
C ASN A 96 -3.46 3.81 0.04
N GLY A 97 -2.99 3.22 -1.07
CA GLY A 97 -2.41 3.96 -2.19
C GLY A 97 -0.99 4.49 -1.95
N ALA A 98 -0.34 4.12 -0.85
CA ALA A 98 1.03 4.52 -0.54
C ALA A 98 1.96 3.32 -0.41
N VAL A 99 3.22 3.50 -0.80
CA VAL A 99 4.26 2.47 -0.61
C VAL A 99 4.82 2.59 0.79
N VAL A 100 4.80 1.50 1.56
CA VAL A 100 5.37 1.42 2.91
C VAL A 100 6.41 0.29 3.00
N VAL A 101 7.38 0.44 3.91
CA VAL A 101 8.38 -0.61 4.16
C VAL A 101 7.73 -1.72 4.99
N ASN A 102 7.78 -2.95 4.50
CA ASN A 102 7.29 -4.09 5.25
C ASN A 102 8.30 -4.50 6.33
N THR A 103 7.93 -4.30 7.59
CA THR A 103 8.72 -4.71 8.75
C THR A 103 8.19 -5.98 9.43
N ARG A 104 7.12 -6.61 8.89
CA ARG A 104 6.51 -7.80 9.49
C ARG A 104 7.48 -8.97 9.47
N LEU A 105 7.87 -9.42 10.67
CA LEU A 105 8.73 -10.59 10.86
C LEU A 105 7.87 -11.82 11.18
N SER A 106 8.25 -12.96 10.62
CA SER A 106 7.75 -14.26 11.09
C SER A 106 8.85 -15.32 11.09
N ARG A 107 8.53 -16.45 11.70
CA ARG A 107 9.42 -17.61 11.72
C ARG A 107 9.42 -18.29 10.35
N CYS A 108 10.58 -18.29 9.69
CA CYS A 108 10.78 -19.04 8.44
C CYS A 108 10.55 -20.54 8.67
N ARG A 109 9.74 -21.19 7.82
CA ARG A 109 9.42 -22.63 7.97
C ARG A 109 10.63 -23.54 7.72
N MET A 110 11.59 -23.10 6.91
CA MET A 110 12.80 -23.89 6.61
C MET A 110 13.87 -23.74 7.70
N CYS A 111 14.28 -22.51 8.01
CA CYS A 111 15.40 -22.27 8.93
C CYS A 111 14.98 -21.94 10.37
N ARG A 112 13.69 -21.81 10.66
CA ARG A 112 13.12 -21.50 11.99
C ARG A 112 13.58 -20.18 12.63
N GLN A 113 14.28 -19.32 11.88
CA GLN A 113 14.69 -17.98 12.32
C GLN A 113 13.61 -16.93 12.03
N MET A 114 13.59 -15.84 12.80
CA MET A 114 12.76 -14.67 12.49
C MET A 114 13.31 -13.96 11.26
N ARG A 115 12.49 -13.82 10.21
CA ARG A 115 12.82 -13.10 8.97
C ARG A 115 11.63 -12.29 8.50
N THR A 116 11.89 -11.26 7.70
CA THR A 116 10.81 -10.52 7.04
C THR A 116 10.10 -11.43 6.05
N ILE A 117 8.77 -11.52 6.14
CA ILE A 117 7.98 -12.29 5.17
C ILE A 117 7.92 -11.53 3.86
N THR A 118 8.29 -12.20 2.78
CA THR A 118 7.95 -11.83 1.42
C THR A 118 7.08 -12.97 0.93
N GLY A 119 5.83 -12.67 0.56
CA GLY A 119 4.79 -13.66 0.28
C GLY A 119 5.18 -14.72 -0.75
#